data_AF-A0A0A1MRH4-F1
#
_entry.id   AF-A0A0A1MRH4-F1
#
_cell.length_a   1.000
_cell.length_b   1.000
_cell.length_c   1.000
_cell.angle_alpha   90.00
_cell.angle_beta   90.00
_cell.angle_gamma   90.00
#
_symmetry.space_group_name_H-M   'P 1'
#
loop_
_entity.id
_entity.type
_entity.pdbx_description
1 polymer ?
#
loop_
_entity_poly.entity_id
_entity_poly.type
_entity_poly.pdbx_seq_one_letter_code
_entity_poly.pdbx_strand_id
1 'polypeptide(L)'
;MIKVVNTLRVKKGKVNEVAALFSKAKSVHTFNGFVFMEVLIKENTEEYDELQVCTTWEDHASFEVWRESRETRKAHGSQDKQEKEDNPILGSEISTFEIFVQHHPA
;
A
#
# COMPACT_ATOMS: atom_id res chain seq x y z
N MET A 1 -7.14 -7.46 15.12
CA MET A 1 -6.41 -7.35 13.84
C MET A 1 -7.11 -6.38 12.92
N ILE A 2 -6.34 -5.66 12.12
CA ILE A 2 -6.85 -4.74 11.11
C ILE A 2 -6.20 -4.99 9.76
N LYS A 3 -6.91 -4.64 8.68
CA LYS A 3 -6.35 -4.55 7.34
C LYS A 3 -6.43 -3.09 6.89
N VAL A 4 -5.31 -2.55 6.44
CA VAL A 4 -5.24 -1.24 5.81
C VAL A 4 -4.96 -1.44 4.32
N VAL A 5 -5.82 -0.87 3.49
CA VAL A 5 -5.76 -0.96 2.03
C VAL A 5 -5.50 0.42 1.47
N ASN A 6 -4.40 0.58 0.73
CA ASN A 6 -4.15 1.77 -0.07
C ASN A 6 -4.46 1.45 -1.53
N THR A 7 -5.61 1.91 -2.00
CA THR A 7 -6.09 1.74 -3.37
C THR A 7 -5.53 2.84 -4.26
N LEU A 8 -4.71 2.47 -5.24
CA LEU A 8 -4.12 3.36 -6.23
C LEU A 8 -4.88 3.27 -7.54
N ARG A 9 -5.34 4.41 -8.05
CA ARG A 9 -5.80 4.54 -9.44
C ARG A 9 -4.60 4.85 -10.31
N VAL A 10 -4.40 4.08 -11.36
CA VAL A 10 -3.21 4.12 -12.21
C VAL A 10 -3.65 4.30 -13.67
N LYS A 11 -2.87 5.05 -14.46
CA LYS A 11 -3.07 5.16 -15.92
C LYS A 11 -3.23 3.76 -16.52
N LYS A 12 -4.19 3.60 -17.43
CA LYS A 12 -4.48 2.32 -18.07
C LYS A 12 -3.22 1.72 -18.74
N GLY A 13 -2.97 0.44 -18.52
CA GLY A 13 -1.83 -0.30 -19.05
C GLY A 13 -0.51 -0.12 -18.27
N LYS A 14 -0.51 0.66 -17.19
CA LYS A 14 0.71 0.99 -16.41
C LYS A 14 0.78 0.29 -15.05
N VAL A 15 -0.20 -0.53 -14.69
CA VAL A 15 -0.26 -1.16 -13.35
C VAL A 15 0.96 -2.00 -13.00
N ASN A 16 1.54 -2.73 -13.95
CA ASN A 16 2.71 -3.57 -13.71
C ASN A 16 3.96 -2.76 -13.35
N GLU A 17 4.13 -1.59 -13.97
CA GLU A 17 5.23 -0.67 -13.65
C GLU A 17 5.11 -0.16 -12.20
N VAL A 18 3.89 0.17 -11.77
CA VAL A 18 3.61 0.62 -10.40
C VAL A 18 3.73 -0.55 -9.41
N ALA A 19 3.21 -1.73 -9.73
CA ALA A 19 3.29 -2.92 -8.89
C ALA A 19 4.74 -3.34 -8.61
N ALA A 20 5.62 -3.21 -9.60
CA ALA A 20 7.04 -3.51 -9.46
C ALA A 20 7.73 -2.69 -8.35
N LEU A 21 7.24 -1.48 -8.03
CA LEU A 21 7.76 -0.64 -6.95
C LEU A 21 7.56 -1.25 -5.55
N PHE A 22 6.63 -2.21 -5.43
CA PHE A 22 6.29 -2.90 -4.19
C PHE A 22 6.86 -4.33 -4.12
N SER A 23 7.58 -4.78 -5.16
CA SER A 23 8.19 -6.12 -5.23
C SER A 23 9.26 -6.37 -4.16
N LYS A 24 9.90 -5.31 -3.66
CA LYS A 24 10.89 -5.39 -2.57
C LYS A 24 10.29 -4.80 -1.29
N ALA A 25 10.27 -5.58 -0.23
CA ALA A 25 9.83 -5.11 1.07
C ALA A 25 10.82 -4.08 1.62
N LYS A 26 10.42 -2.81 1.67
CA LYS A 26 11.32 -1.69 2.02
C LYS A 26 11.67 -1.59 3.51
N SER A 27 10.76 -2.01 4.40
CA SER A 27 11.00 -2.16 5.85
C SER A 27 9.72 -2.50 6.64
N VAL A 28 8.52 -2.44 6.04
CA VAL A 28 7.26 -2.65 6.78
C VAL A 28 7.21 -3.96 7.57
N HIS A 29 7.85 -5.01 7.04
CA HIS A 29 7.93 -6.33 7.66
C HIS A 29 8.77 -6.39 8.95
N THR A 30 9.51 -5.33 9.29
CA THR A 30 10.33 -5.28 10.51
C THR A 30 9.60 -4.62 11.69
N PHE A 31 8.36 -4.16 11.51
CA PHE A 31 7.60 -3.49 12.56
C PHE A 31 6.84 -4.51 13.40
N ASN A 32 6.84 -4.32 14.72
CA ASN A 32 6.04 -5.14 15.62
C ASN A 32 4.56 -5.04 15.25
N GLY A 33 3.84 -6.15 15.37
CA GLY A 33 2.43 -6.25 15.01
C GLY A 33 2.16 -6.29 13.50
N PHE A 34 3.17 -6.24 12.62
CA PHE A 34 2.98 -6.52 11.20
C PHE A 34 2.74 -8.01 10.97
N VAL A 35 1.66 -8.35 10.28
CA VAL A 35 1.33 -9.75 9.94
C VAL A 35 1.79 -10.07 8.53
N PHE A 36 1.29 -9.34 7.52
CA PHE A 36 1.72 -9.51 6.14
C PHE A 36 1.32 -8.34 5.26
N MET A 37 1.92 -8.30 4.06
CA MET A 37 1.60 -7.36 2.99
C MET A 37 1.31 -8.14 1.72
N GLU A 38 0.28 -7.71 1.00
CA GLU A 38 -0.08 -8.22 -0.32
C GLU A 38 -0.32 -7.04 -1.26
N VAL A 39 -0.07 -7.27 -2.55
CA VAL A 39 -0.30 -6.28 -3.61
C VAL A 39 -1.23 -6.93 -4.61
N LEU A 40 -2.44 -6.37 -4.74
CA LEU A 40 -3.50 -6.91 -5.57
C LEU A 40 -3.68 -6.03 -6.79
N ILE A 41 -3.70 -6.63 -7.97
CA ILE A 41 -4.07 -5.95 -9.22
C ILE A 41 -5.52 -6.30 -9.49
N LYS A 42 -6.38 -5.28 -9.60
CA LYS A 42 -7.78 -5.50 -9.93
C LYS A 42 -7.93 -5.80 -11.43
N GLU A 43 -8.63 -6.88 -11.72
CA GLU A 43 -8.97 -7.26 -13.09
C GLU A 43 -10.22 -6.52 -13.58
N ASN A 44 -10.45 -6.53 -14.90
CA ASN A 44 -11.67 -6.02 -15.53
C ASN A 44 -11.97 -4.54 -15.24
N THR A 45 -10.93 -3.71 -15.24
CA THR A 45 -11.08 -2.25 -15.14
C THR A 45 -11.13 -1.60 -16.53
N GLU A 46 -11.97 -0.58 -16.72
CA GLU A 46 -12.16 0.06 -18.04
C GLU A 46 -11.33 1.34 -18.19
N GLU A 47 -11.58 2.34 -17.34
CA GLU A 47 -11.02 3.69 -17.49
C GLU A 47 -9.58 3.83 -16.97
N TYR A 48 -9.24 3.10 -15.90
CA TYR A 48 -7.96 3.15 -15.22
C TYR A 48 -7.60 1.75 -14.71
N ASP A 49 -6.33 1.47 -14.46
CA ASP A 49 -5.96 0.29 -13.71
C ASP A 49 -6.04 0.56 -12.21
N GLU A 50 -6.37 -0.45 -11.41
CA GLU A 50 -6.42 -0.33 -9.96
C GLU A 50 -5.45 -1.31 -9.30
N LEU A 51 -4.63 -0.78 -8.40
CA LEU A 51 -3.66 -1.53 -7.61
C LEU A 51 -3.97 -1.31 -6.13
N GLN A 52 -4.13 -2.37 -5.35
CA GLN A 52 -4.35 -2.27 -3.92
C GLN A 52 -3.12 -2.78 -3.17
N VAL A 53 -2.56 -1.91 -2.33
CA VAL A 53 -1.48 -2.27 -1.41
C VAL A 53 -2.10 -2.52 -0.04
N CYS A 54 -2.18 -3.78 0.36
CA CYS A 54 -2.85 -4.20 1.58
C CYS A 54 -1.81 -4.59 2.62
N THR A 55 -2.01 -4.14 3.86
CA THR A 55 -1.20 -4.53 5.02
C THR A 55 -2.11 -5.00 6.14
N THR A 56 -1.78 -6.15 6.74
CA THR A 56 -2.50 -6.71 7.88
C THR A 56 -1.67 -6.53 9.14
N TRP A 57 -2.32 -6.08 10.22
CA TRP A 57 -1.70 -5.77 11.50
C TRP A 57 -2.45 -6.42 12.66
N GLU A 58 -1.74 -6.73 13.73
CA GLU A 58 -2.30 -7.28 14.97
C GLU A 58 -3.29 -6.31 15.61
N ASP A 59 -2.96 -5.01 15.61
CA ASP A 59 -3.76 -3.93 16.18
C ASP A 59 -3.54 -2.57 15.47
N HIS A 60 -4.35 -1.58 15.85
CA HIS A 60 -4.24 -0.20 15.34
C HIS A 60 -2.96 0.51 15.78
N ALA A 61 -2.48 0.28 17.00
CA ALA A 61 -1.33 1.00 17.55
C ALA A 61 -0.04 0.68 16.76
N SER A 62 0.14 -0.59 16.41
CA SER A 62 1.24 -1.10 15.59
C SER A 62 1.26 -0.45 14.20
N PHE A 63 0.09 -0.34 13.57
CA PHE A 63 -0.06 0.38 12.30
C PHE A 63 0.28 1.87 12.43
N GLU A 64 -0.18 2.53 13.49
CA GLU A 64 0.05 3.95 13.70
C GLU A 64 1.54 4.29 13.87
N VAL A 65 2.28 3.49 14.65
CA VAL A 65 3.74 3.63 14.79
C VAL A 65 4.44 3.51 13.43
N TRP A 66 4.03 2.56 12.60
CA TRP A 66 4.57 2.44 11.25
C TRP A 66 4.21 3.66 10.38
N ARG A 67 2.95 4.11 10.41
CA ARG A 67 2.47 5.26 9.63
C ARG A 67 3.26 6.52 9.97
N GLU A 68 3.46 6.81 11.25
CA GLU A 68 4.24 7.95 11.72
C GLU A 68 5.71 7.87 11.28
N SER A 69 6.32 6.68 11.34
CA SER A 69 7.69 6.46 10.83
C SER A 69 7.83 6.76 9.33
N ARG A 70 6.75 6.57 8.57
CA ARG A 70 6.71 6.86 7.13
C ARG A 70 6.56 8.35 6.87
N GLU A 71 5.68 9.03 7.61
CA GLU A 71 5.46 10.47 7.46
C GLU A 71 6.70 11.28 7.86
N THR A 72 7.39 10.87 8.93
CA THR A 72 8.69 11.45 9.31
C THR A 72 9.77 11.25 8.24
N ARG A 73 9.89 10.03 7.67
CA ARG A 73 10.81 9.79 6.52
C ARG A 73 10.47 10.65 5.30
N LYS A 74 9.18 10.84 4.98
CA LYS A 74 8.76 11.71 3.88
C LYS A 74 9.11 13.18 4.16
N ALA A 75 8.89 13.67 5.38
CA ALA A 75 9.20 15.04 5.77
C ALA A 75 10.70 15.34 5.63
N HIS A 76 11.57 14.41 6.05
CA HIS A 76 13.03 14.53 5.92
C HIS A 76 13.58 14.17 4.54
N GLY A 77 12.81 13.47 3.70
CA GLY A 77 13.16 13.06 2.34
C GLY A 77 12.68 14.00 1.23
N SER A 78 12.34 15.25 1.57
CA SER A 78 11.84 16.27 0.64
C SER A 78 12.92 16.75 -0.35
N GLN A 79 13.42 15.87 -1.23
CA GLN A 79 14.15 16.24 -2.45
C GLN A 79 13.75 15.46 -3.71
N ASP A 80 12.89 14.44 -3.63
CA ASP A 80 12.47 13.65 -4.82
C ASP A 80 11.00 13.88 -5.22
N LYS A 81 10.55 15.15 -5.18
CA LYS A 81 9.46 15.59 -6.06
C LYS A 81 10.07 16.14 -7.35
N GLN A 82 10.78 15.29 -8.09
CA GLN A 82 10.67 15.41 -9.53
C GLN A 82 9.25 15.00 -9.86
N GLU A 83 8.37 16.00 -10.04
CA GLU A 83 7.22 15.89 -10.92
C GLU A 83 7.76 15.50 -12.30
N LYS A 84 8.08 14.21 -12.48
CA LYS A 84 8.18 13.65 -13.82
C LYS A 84 6.79 13.82 -14.40
N GLU A 85 6.70 14.54 -15.52
CA GLU A 85 5.47 14.72 -16.31
C GLU A 85 4.74 13.40 -16.63
N ASP A 86 5.35 12.24 -16.36
CA ASP A 86 4.77 10.92 -16.51
C ASP A 86 4.66 10.10 -15.20
N ASN A 87 4.11 10.67 -14.12
CA ASN A 87 3.66 9.85 -12.99
C ASN A 87 2.43 9.02 -13.41
N PRO A 88 2.47 7.68 -13.38
CA PRO A 88 1.34 6.84 -13.76
C PRO A 88 0.23 6.80 -12.70
N ILE A 89 0.43 7.31 -11.49
CA ILE A 89 -0.57 7.28 -10.41
C ILE A 89 -1.51 8.49 -10.54
N LEU A 90 -2.80 8.23 -10.75
CA LEU A 90 -3.88 9.22 -10.88
C LEU A 90 -4.42 9.67 -9.53
N GLY A 91 -4.36 8.81 -8.51
CA GLY A 91 -4.84 9.11 -7.17
C GLY A 91 -4.72 7.91 -6.23
N SER A 92 -4.92 8.16 -4.95
CA SER A 92 -4.89 7.12 -3.91
C SER A 92 -5.99 7.32 -2.87
N GLU A 93 -6.57 6.23 -2.40
CA GLU A 93 -7.55 6.19 -1.32
C GLU A 93 -7.11 5.18 -0.26
N ILE A 94 -7.16 5.57 1.02
CA ILE A 94 -6.82 4.69 2.14
C ILE A 94 -8.11 4.26 2.83
N SER A 95 -8.27 2.95 3.02
CA SER A 95 -9.36 2.34 3.77
C SER A 95 -8.82 1.44 4.87
N THR A 96 -9.47 1.45 6.04
CA THR A 96 -9.11 0.59 7.17
C THR A 96 -10.29 -0.30 7.51
N PHE A 97 -10.02 -1.59 7.72
CA PHE A 97 -10.99 -2.62 7.99
C PHE A 97 -10.65 -3.35 9.28
N GLU A 98 -11.66 -3.59 10.11
CA GLU A 98 -11.57 -4.59 11.17
C GLU A 98 -11.67 -5.98 10.53
N ILE A 99 -10.79 -6.90 10.92
CA ILE A 99 -10.84 -8.27 10.44
C ILE A 99 -11.72 -9.10 11.37
N PHE A 100 -12.94 -9.40 10.91
CA PHE A 100 -13.92 -10.16 11.69
C PHE A 100 -13.57 -11.65 11.82
N VAL A 101 -13.05 -12.27 10.75
CA VAL A 101 -12.68 -13.70 10.74
C VAL A 101 -11.56 -13.96 9.72
N GLN A 102 -10.69 -14.93 10.02
CA GLN A 102 -9.69 -15.49 9.11
C GLN A 102 -9.61 -17.01 9.27
N HIS A 103 -9.46 -17.73 8.17
CA HIS A 103 -9.19 -19.16 8.15
C HIS A 103 -7.81 -19.40 7.52
N HIS A 104 -6.98 -20.20 8.18
CA HIS A 104 -5.71 -20.66 7.64
C HIS A 104 -5.88 -22.07 7.08
N PRO A 105 -5.02 -22.49 6.12
CA PRO A 105 -4.98 -23.88 5.67
C PRO A 105 -4.88 -24.84 6.86
N ALA A 106 -5.55 -25.98 6.76
CA ALA A 106 -5.53 -27.04 7.78
C ALA A 106 -4.19 -27.80 7.80
#